data_AF-A0A2T7H7Y3-F1
#
_entry.id   AF-A0A2T7H7Y3-F1
#
_cell.length_a   1.000
_cell.length_b   1.000
_cell.length_c   1.000
_cell.angle_alpha   90.00
_cell.angle_beta   90.00
_cell.angle_gamma   90.00
#
_symmetry.space_group_name_H-M   'P 1'
#
loop_
_entity.id
_entity.type
_entity.pdbx_description
1 polymer ?
#
loop_
_entity_poly.entity_id
_entity_poly.type
_entity_poly.pdbx_seq_one_letter_code
_entity_poly.pdbx_strand_id
1 'polypeptide(L)' 'MNEIRCGSCRKLLMKSADRAIVGPVEIKCTRCGTLNNLRPIEPFSDRHERCTQGENSCGCISPKRASTA' A
#
# COMPACT_ATOMS: atom_id res chain seq x y z
N MET A 1 -10.52 -11.77 -15.57
CA MET A 1 -9.24 -11.06 -15.75
C MET A 1 -9.52 -9.57 -15.85
N ASN A 2 -8.95 -8.76 -14.97
CA ASN A 2 -9.08 -7.30 -14.95
C ASN A 2 -8.04 -6.66 -15.87
N GLU A 3 -8.45 -5.65 -16.62
CA GLU A 3 -7.55 -4.90 -17.50
C GLU A 3 -6.89 -3.76 -16.75
N ILE A 4 -5.56 -3.76 -16.74
CA ILE A 4 -4.78 -2.66 -16.19
C ILE A 4 -4.28 -1.81 -17.36
N ARG A 5 -4.63 -0.53 -17.33
CA ARG A 5 -4.37 0.42 -18.41
C ARG A 5 -3.43 1.52 -17.93
N CYS A 6 -2.67 2.08 -18.87
CA CYS A 6 -1.77 3.18 -18.58
C CYS A 6 -2.55 4.40 -18.09
N GLY A 7 -2.07 5.01 -17.00
CA GLY A 7 -2.66 6.22 -16.42
C GLY A 7 -2.58 7.46 -17.33
N SER A 8 -1.67 7.47 -18.31
CA SER A 8 -1.49 8.57 -19.26
C SER A 8 -2.21 8.34 -20.60
N CYS A 9 -1.91 7.26 -21.32
CA CYS A 9 -2.43 7.06 -22.68
C CYS A 9 -3.51 5.98 -22.80
N ARG A 10 -3.96 5.37 -21.69
CA ARG A 10 -5.00 4.32 -21.63
C ARG A 10 -4.71 3.03 -22.41
N LYS A 11 -3.51 2.89 -23.01
CA LYS A 11 -3.04 1.63 -23.60
C LYS A 11 -3.09 0.51 -22.55
N LEU A 12 -3.51 -0.68 -22.97
CA LEU A 12 -3.47 -1.88 -22.14
C LEU A 12 -2.02 -2.17 -21.74
N LEU A 13 -1.77 -2.28 -20.43
CA LEU A 13 -0.48 -2.68 -19.88
C LEU A 13 -0.43 -4.19 -19.69
N MET A 14 -1.43 -4.75 -18.99
CA MET A 14 -1.61 -6.20 -18.82
C MET A 14 -3.04 -6.55 -18.42
N LYS A 15 -3.36 -7.85 -18.41
CA LYS A 15 -4.56 -8.42 -17.80
C LYS A 15 -4.15 -9.26 -16.60
N SER A 16 -4.81 -9.11 -15.46
CA SER A 16 -4.48 -9.84 -14.22
C SER A 16 -5.71 -10.56 -13.66
N ALA A 17 -5.49 -11.70 -13.00
CA ALA A 17 -6.52 -12.30 -12.16
C ALA A 17 -6.72 -11.45 -10.90
N ASP A 18 -7.81 -11.69 -10.17
CA ASP A 18 -8.01 -11.07 -8.87
C ASP A 18 -6.85 -11.47 -7.93
N ARG A 19 -6.33 -10.51 -7.17
CA ARG A 19 -5.23 -10.71 -6.21
C ARG A 19 -3.92 -11.25 -6.79
N ALA A 20 -3.71 -11.21 -8.11
CA ALA A 20 -2.46 -11.64 -8.74
C ALA A 20 -1.25 -10.73 -8.44
N ILE A 21 -1.50 -9.49 -8.01
CA ILE A 21 -0.45 -8.52 -7.62
C ILE A 21 -0.34 -8.53 -6.10
N VAL A 22 0.70 -9.20 -5.60
CA VAL A 22 1.01 -9.31 -4.16
C VAL A 22 1.96 -8.18 -3.72
N GLY A 23 2.84 -7.71 -4.61
CA GLY A 23 3.82 -6.66 -4.33
C GLY A 23 3.71 -5.46 -5.28
N PRO A 24 4.54 -4.42 -5.11
CA PRO A 24 4.62 -3.32 -6.05
C PRO A 24 5.10 -3.82 -7.43
N VAL A 25 4.47 -3.31 -8.49
CA VAL A 25 4.89 -3.60 -9.87
C VAL A 25 5.12 -2.28 -10.60
N GLU A 26 6.33 -2.10 -11.12
CA GLU A 26 6.67 -0.97 -11.98
C GLU A 26 6.71 -1.41 -13.44
N ILE A 27 5.93 -0.73 -14.28
CA ILE A 27 5.83 -1.06 -15.70
C ILE A 27 5.89 0.19 -16.57
N LYS A 28 6.79 0.18 -17.55
CA LYS A 28 6.90 1.22 -18.56
C LYS A 28 5.87 1.00 -19.67
N CYS A 29 5.10 2.03 -19.99
CA CYS A 29 4.18 1.97 -21.12
C CYS A 29 4.95 1.97 -22.45
N THR A 30 4.76 0.95 -23.26
CA THR A 30 5.42 0.82 -24.58
C THR A 30 4.91 1.82 -25.62
N ARG A 31 3.82 2.56 -25.34
CA ARG A 31 3.28 3.59 -26.25
C ARG A 31 3.78 4.98 -25.92
N CYS A 32 3.63 5.42 -24.66
CA CYS A 32 3.93 6.79 -24.27
C CYS A 32 5.15 6.94 -23.36
N GLY A 33 5.79 5.84 -22.95
CA GLY A 33 6.97 5.86 -22.10
C GLY A 33 6.73 6.11 -20.61
N THR A 34 5.50 6.43 -20.18
CA THR A 34 5.16 6.64 -18.77
C THR A 34 5.47 5.41 -17.92
N LEU A 35 6.17 5.60 -16.80
CA LEU A 35 6.34 4.60 -15.75
C LEU A 35 5.08 4.57 -14.88
N ASN A 36 4.44 3.41 -14.78
CA ASN A 36 3.24 3.20 -13.97
C ASN A 36 3.64 2.33 -12.76
N ASN A 37 3.26 2.76 -11.56
CA ASN A 37 3.44 1.98 -10.32
C ASN A 37 2.08 1.40 -9.91
N LEU A 38 1.95 0.08 -9.98
CA LEU A 38 0.74 -0.65 -9.66
C LEU A 38 0.85 -1.19 -8.23
N ARG A 39 -0.17 -0.90 -7.41
CA ARG A 39 -0.25 -1.39 -6.02
C ARG A 39 -1.36 -2.43 -5.88
N PRO A 40 -1.22 -3.39 -4.94
CA PRO A 40 -2.32 -4.28 -4.56
C PRO A 40 -3.57 -3.50 -4.18
N ILE A 41 -4.75 -4.00 -4.57
CA ILE A 41 -6.05 -3.34 -4.33
C ILE A 41 -6.43 -3.37 -2.85
N GLU A 42 -5.94 -4.35 -2.09
CA GLU A 42 -6.03 -4.30 -0.63
C GLU A 42 -4.64 -4.08 -0.05
N PRO A 43 -4.48 -3.16 0.92
CA PRO A 43 -3.37 -3.24 1.82
C PRO A 43 -3.48 -4.57 2.56
N PHE A 44 -2.40 -5.36 2.62
CA PHE A 44 -2.30 -6.41 3.63
C PHE A 44 -2.61 -5.77 4.97
N SER A 45 -3.67 -6.23 5.63
CA SER A 45 -4.07 -5.70 6.91
C SER A 45 -3.05 -6.15 7.96
N ASP A 46 -1.92 -5.47 8.06
CA ASP A 46 -1.05 -5.52 9.23
C ASP A 46 -1.65 -4.64 10.35
N ARG A 47 -2.97 -4.70 10.51
CA ARG A 47 -3.66 -3.99 11.58
C ARG A 47 -3.55 -4.89 12.78
N HIS A 48 -2.45 -4.77 13.54
CA HIS A 48 -2.36 -5.37 14.87
C HIS A 48 -3.67 -5.06 15.62
N GLU A 49 -4.36 -6.12 16.03
CA GLU A 49 -5.53 -6.01 16.87
C GLU A 49 -5.16 -5.17 18.09
N ARG A 50 -5.98 -4.15 18.38
CA ARG A 50 -5.79 -3.32 19.57
C ARG A 50 -5.88 -4.28 20.76
N CYS A 51 -4.82 -4.39 21.57
CA CYS A 51 -4.83 -5.19 22.79
C CYS A 51 -6.15 -4.97 23.52
N THR A 52 -6.93 -6.05 23.67
CA THR A 52 -8.16 -6.01 24.44
C THR A 52 -7.79 -5.65 25.87
N GLN A 53 -8.27 -4.49 26.29
CA GLN A 53 -8.09 -3.93 27.62
C GLN A 53 -8.58 -4.93 28.67
N GLY A 54 -7.63 -5.62 29.30
CA GLY A 54 -7.80 -6.45 30.48
C GLY A 54 -6.75 -6.05 31.51
N GLU A 55 -7.18 -5.18 32.43
CA GLU A 55 -6.65 -4.97 33.77
C GLU A 55 -5.17 -4.52 33.93
N ASN A 56 -5.03 -3.21 34.19
CA ASN A 56 -4.13 -2.66 35.20
C ASN A 56 -2.61 -2.78 34.98
N SER A 57 -2.08 -2.11 33.96
CA SER A 57 -0.82 -1.35 34.12
C SER A 57 -0.60 -0.41 32.93
N CYS A 58 -0.56 0.89 33.22
CA CYS A 58 -0.26 1.94 32.25
C CYS A 58 1.23 1.87 31.88
N GLY A 59 1.53 1.29 30.72
CA GLY A 59 2.90 1.04 30.26
C GLY A 59 3.10 1.37 28.77
N CYS A 60 2.54 2.47 28.26
CA CYS A 60 2.90 3.01 26.95
C CYS A 60 3.70 4.30 27.16
N ILE A 61 4.98 4.17 27.54
CA ILE A 61 5.88 5.31 27.72
C ILE A 61 6.20 5.87 26.34
N SER A 62 5.42 6.85 25.89
CA SER A 62 5.83 7.73 24.79
C SER A 62 6.79 8.77 25.39
N PRO A 63 8.04 8.90 24.91
CA PRO A 63 8.93 9.93 25.42
C PRO A 63 8.42 11.30 24.96
N LYS A 64 8.05 12.17 25.91
CA LYS A 64 7.77 13.58 25.63
C LYS A 64 9.11 14.27 25.34
N ARG A 65 9.26 14.85 24.15
CA ARG A 65 10.33 15.81 23.83
C ARG A 65 10.28 16.96 24.86
N ALA A 66 11.34 17.16 25.61
CA ALA A 66 11.53 18.35 26.41
C ALA A 66 11.98 19.49 25.49
N SER A 67 11.15 20.54 25.36
CA SER A 67 11.59 21.85 24.87
C SER A 67 12.07 22.65 26.08
N THR A 68 13.38 22.88 26.17
CA THR A 68 13.95 23.90 27.05
C THR A 68 14.29 25.15 26.22
N ALA A 69 13.88 26.28 26.78
CA ALA A 69 14.14 27.64 26.32
C ALA A 69 15.61 28.06 26.46
#